data_AF-A0A4V2DZN8-F1
#
_entry.id   AF-A0A4V2DZN8-F1
#
_cell.length_a   1.000
_cell.length_b   1.000
_cell.length_c   1.000
_cell.angle_alpha   90.00
_cell.angle_beta   90.00
_cell.angle_gamma   90.00
#
_symmetry.space_group_name_H-M   'P 1'
#
loop_
_entity.id
_entity.type
_entity.pdbx_description
1 polymer ?
#
loop_
_entity_poly.entity_id
_entity_poly.type
_entity_poly.pdbx_seq_one_letter_code
_entity_poly.pdbx_strand_id
1 'polypeptide(L)'
;MVSVGQKIHVLYKLSLLLSLTAASGHASDDSSPSDTLNGTVEGLRCVITTATTQEERSKLLESLQPLLIASSPHVRQHGVKGIKELAQKASEFKERQVIRQTLSLLAIDTDDMVRQETAKSFQFIAKKATEESERRLIQTILEDLLCDKNDHVRQWASYAYTALAANAESLEERRLLRAAVPPLLDHSCSSIRSSGISIFNILSEKATTTEELYFIGKVVLPMIPKAELPDFFYEMTPTFSVLAENTTTLEERNLAADGLIQLFKKSYDWLLQEVFEGLAILYETEQKSKITACIEESLKNPADHEMTIRGVKFLKALSQKERIGDDLAWIRTNYISVIMCKAAGASFVPAREAISGLKKLCQKVSDSEKRSAMEQELAKIVQ
;
A
#
# COMPACT_ATOMS: atom_id res chain seq x y z
N MET A 1 32.62 11.38 -33.54
CA MET A 1 31.70 11.33 -32.38
C MET A 1 32.46 11.81 -31.16
N VAL A 2 31.99 12.85 -30.47
CA VAL A 2 32.61 13.33 -29.22
C VAL A 2 32.29 12.32 -28.11
N SER A 3 33.31 11.86 -27.38
CA SER A 3 33.11 10.87 -26.31
C SER A 3 32.31 11.47 -25.14
N VAL A 4 31.61 10.63 -24.36
CA VAL A 4 30.87 11.07 -23.16
C VAL A 4 31.80 11.81 -22.20
N GLY A 5 33.02 11.31 -22.00
CA GLY A 5 34.05 11.98 -21.19
C GLY A 5 34.42 13.38 -21.69
N GLN A 6 34.52 13.60 -23.00
CA GLN A 6 34.77 14.92 -23.57
C GLN A 6 33.60 15.88 -23.35
N LYS A 7 32.35 15.40 -23.47
CA LYS A 7 31.15 16.21 -23.18
C LYS A 7 31.08 16.60 -21.70
N ILE A 8 31.37 15.66 -20.79
CA ILE A 8 31.42 15.92 -19.35
C ILE A 8 32.46 17.00 -19.03
N HIS A 9 33.66 16.92 -19.62
CA HIS A 9 34.73 17.90 -19.37
C HIS A 9 34.36 19.32 -19.82
N VAL A 10 33.72 19.45 -20.99
CA VAL A 10 33.25 20.75 -21.50
C VAL A 10 32.15 21.33 -20.60
N LEU A 11 31.16 20.51 -20.23
CA LEU A 11 30.08 20.94 -19.35
C LEU A 11 30.57 21.29 -17.94
N TYR A 12 31.54 20.56 -17.40
CA TYR A 12 32.16 20.87 -16.11
C TYR A 12 32.90 22.21 -16.15
N LYS A 13 33.68 22.48 -17.20
CA LYS A 13 34.33 23.79 -17.35
C LYS A 13 33.32 24.92 -17.48
N LEU A 14 32.24 24.70 -18.24
CA LEU A 14 31.16 25.67 -18.37
C LEU A 14 30.43 25.91 -17.05
N SER A 15 30.10 24.86 -16.29
CA SER A 15 29.43 25.02 -14.99
C SER A 15 30.31 25.76 -13.98
N LEU A 16 31.63 25.50 -13.98
CA LEU A 16 32.58 26.18 -13.10
C LEU A 16 32.73 27.67 -13.47
N LEU A 17 32.85 27.97 -14.76
CA LEU A 17 32.91 29.35 -15.26
C LEU A 17 31.62 30.12 -14.97
N LEU A 18 30.46 29.50 -15.16
CA LEU A 18 29.17 30.12 -14.91
C LEU A 18 28.89 30.33 -13.41
N SER A 19 29.35 29.42 -12.56
CA SER A 19 29.24 29.59 -11.10
C SER A 19 30.11 30.78 -10.63
N LEU A 20 31.28 30.96 -11.24
CA LEU A 20 32.17 32.10 -10.94
C LEU A 20 31.62 33.44 -11.45
N THR A 21 30.99 33.47 -12.62
CA THR A 21 30.37 34.71 -13.15
C THR A 21 29.08 35.08 -12.44
N ALA A 22 28.26 34.11 -12.04
CA ALA A 22 27.08 34.36 -11.22
C ALA A 22 27.46 34.95 -9.85
N ALA A 23 28.57 34.50 -9.26
CA ALA A 23 29.08 35.04 -8.00
C ALA A 23 29.69 36.46 -8.13
N SER A 24 30.12 36.88 -9.32
CA SER A 24 30.83 38.16 -9.53
C SER A 24 29.95 39.32 -10.03
N GLY A 25 28.66 39.09 -10.29
CA GLY A 25 27.67 40.13 -10.59
C GLY A 25 27.89 40.92 -11.89
N HIS A 26 28.78 40.47 -12.79
CA HIS A 26 29.05 41.11 -14.07
C HIS A 26 28.34 40.36 -15.20
N ALA A 27 27.14 40.81 -15.59
CA ALA A 27 26.44 40.31 -16.77
C ALA A 27 26.40 41.40 -17.85
N SER A 28 26.93 41.09 -19.04
CA SER A 28 26.78 41.89 -20.26
C SER A 28 25.51 41.47 -21.02
N ASP A 29 24.82 42.46 -21.59
CA ASP A 29 23.55 42.37 -22.31
C ASP A 29 23.54 41.34 -23.45
N ASP A 30 22.63 40.35 -23.34
CA ASP A 30 21.75 39.79 -24.40
C ASP A 30 21.18 38.40 -24.04
N SER A 31 21.65 37.76 -22.96
CA SER A 31 20.96 36.61 -22.35
C SER A 31 21.01 36.71 -20.84
N SER A 32 19.88 36.55 -20.16
CA SER A 32 19.87 36.65 -18.71
C SER A 32 20.74 35.51 -18.14
N PRO A 33 21.58 35.76 -17.10
CA PRO A 33 22.40 34.71 -16.48
C PRO A 33 21.59 33.47 -16.05
N SER A 34 20.29 33.65 -15.77
CA SER A 34 19.35 32.57 -15.46
C SER A 34 19.11 31.63 -16.64
N ASP A 35 19.03 32.14 -17.86
CA ASP A 35 18.80 31.32 -19.06
C ASP A 35 20.01 30.45 -19.38
N THR A 36 21.22 30.99 -19.21
CA THR A 36 22.47 30.25 -19.41
C THR A 36 22.64 29.14 -18.37
N LEU A 37 22.32 29.41 -17.10
CA LEU A 37 22.36 28.39 -16.05
C LEU A 37 21.32 27.30 -16.27
N ASN A 38 20.11 27.68 -16.71
CA ASN A 38 19.06 26.71 -17.03
C ASN A 38 19.47 25.78 -18.18
N GLY A 39 19.99 26.35 -19.27
CA GLY A 39 20.52 25.58 -20.39
C GLY A 39 21.66 24.65 -19.99
N THR A 40 22.51 25.09 -19.05
CA THR A 40 23.62 24.29 -18.52
C THR A 40 23.12 23.09 -17.71
N VAL A 41 22.19 23.31 -16.79
CA VAL A 41 21.60 22.22 -15.98
C VAL A 41 20.82 21.24 -16.86
N GLU A 42 20.07 21.73 -17.84
CA GLU A 42 19.36 20.88 -18.79
C GLU A 42 20.34 20.06 -19.66
N GLY A 43 21.45 20.67 -20.09
CA GLY A 43 22.54 19.97 -20.77
C GLY A 43 23.16 18.87 -19.90
N LEU A 44 23.44 19.16 -18.63
CA LEU A 44 23.93 18.17 -17.67
C LEU A 44 22.92 17.02 -17.48
N ARG A 45 21.63 17.34 -17.33
CA ARG A 45 20.55 16.35 -17.24
C ARG A 45 20.52 15.43 -18.45
N CYS A 46 20.63 15.98 -19.66
CA CYS A 46 20.72 15.19 -20.90
C CYS A 46 21.95 14.28 -20.94
N VAL A 47 23.09 14.70 -20.38
CA VAL A 47 24.27 13.82 -20.31
C VAL A 47 24.08 12.73 -19.26
N ILE A 48 23.46 13.03 -18.12
CA ILE A 48 23.14 12.06 -17.06
C ILE A 48 22.31 10.89 -17.60
N THR A 49 21.34 11.13 -18.49
CA THR A 49 20.53 10.03 -19.08
C THR A 49 21.38 9.06 -19.92
N THR A 50 22.52 9.51 -20.45
CA THR A 50 23.46 8.69 -21.22
C THR A 50 24.62 8.11 -20.40
N ALA A 51 24.85 8.58 -19.17
CA ALA A 51 25.92 8.09 -18.32
C ALA A 51 25.69 6.62 -17.92
N THR A 52 26.69 5.78 -18.12
CA THR A 52 26.61 4.32 -17.86
C THR A 52 27.51 3.88 -16.72
N THR A 53 28.61 4.58 -16.47
CA THR A 53 29.56 4.24 -15.41
C THR A 53 29.32 5.04 -14.13
N GLN A 54 29.70 4.48 -12.99
CA GLN A 54 29.65 5.19 -11.70
C GLN A 54 30.55 6.43 -11.69
N GLU A 55 31.72 6.36 -12.34
CA GLU A 55 32.66 7.48 -12.40
C GLU A 55 32.07 8.68 -13.16
N GLU A 56 31.44 8.44 -14.32
CA GLU A 56 30.73 9.48 -15.07
C GLU A 56 29.62 10.12 -14.25
N ARG A 57 28.80 9.29 -13.59
CA ARG A 57 27.70 9.75 -12.74
C ARG A 57 28.20 10.56 -11.55
N SER A 58 29.32 10.16 -10.94
CA SER A 58 29.94 10.90 -9.82
C SER A 58 30.43 12.28 -10.27
N LYS A 59 31.13 12.36 -11.41
CA LYS A 59 31.57 13.65 -11.99
C LYS A 59 30.40 14.56 -12.34
N LEU A 60 29.32 13.99 -12.89
CA LEU A 60 28.10 14.74 -13.20
C LEU A 60 27.42 15.26 -11.93
N LEU A 61 27.39 14.46 -10.86
CA LEU A 61 26.87 14.88 -9.56
C LEU A 61 27.67 16.04 -8.97
N GLU A 62 29.00 15.93 -8.96
CA GLU A 62 29.91 17.01 -8.52
C GLU A 62 29.72 18.28 -9.35
N SER A 63 29.47 18.15 -10.65
CA SER A 63 29.18 19.29 -11.54
C SER A 63 27.85 19.97 -11.21
N LEU A 64 26.87 19.20 -10.73
CA LEU A 64 25.50 19.66 -10.51
C LEU A 64 25.32 20.30 -9.13
N GLN A 65 26.02 19.82 -8.11
CA GLN A 65 25.91 20.30 -6.72
C GLN A 65 26.05 21.82 -6.55
N PRO A 66 27.05 22.51 -7.15
CA PRO A 66 27.18 23.96 -7.02
C PRO A 66 25.96 24.72 -7.59
N LEU A 67 25.39 24.21 -8.69
CA LEU A 67 24.24 24.80 -9.35
C LEU A 67 22.95 24.64 -8.52
N LEU A 68 22.90 23.65 -7.63
CA LEU A 68 21.76 23.41 -6.75
C LEU A 68 21.74 24.34 -5.52
N ILE A 69 22.87 24.91 -5.12
CA ILE A 69 22.97 25.71 -3.88
C ILE A 69 22.64 27.19 -4.13
N ALA A 70 23.12 27.77 -5.23
CA ALA A 70 23.16 29.22 -5.42
C ALA A 70 22.31 29.75 -6.59
N SER A 71 21.48 28.90 -7.21
CA SER A 71 20.74 29.26 -8.43
C SER A 71 19.27 29.55 -8.18
N SER A 72 18.57 30.07 -9.20
CA SER A 72 17.12 30.28 -9.16
C SER A 72 16.33 28.98 -8.97
N PRO A 73 15.07 29.03 -8.48
CA PRO A 73 14.23 27.84 -8.30
C PRO A 73 14.11 26.97 -9.55
N HIS A 74 14.01 27.56 -10.73
CA HIS A 74 13.96 26.82 -12.00
C HIS A 74 15.23 25.99 -12.24
N VAL A 75 16.41 26.58 -12.02
CA VAL A 75 17.69 25.86 -12.16
C VAL A 75 17.76 24.71 -11.17
N ARG A 76 17.36 24.94 -9.91
CA ARG A 76 17.31 23.89 -8.88
C ARG A 76 16.33 22.78 -9.24
N GLN A 77 15.15 23.12 -9.78
CA GLN A 77 14.14 22.17 -10.23
C GLN A 77 14.65 21.27 -11.36
N HIS A 78 15.32 21.83 -12.37
CA HIS A 78 15.95 21.02 -13.42
C HIS A 78 17.11 20.18 -12.87
N GLY A 79 17.85 20.72 -11.90
CA GLY A 79 18.98 20.03 -11.29
C GLY A 79 18.51 18.83 -10.48
N VAL A 80 17.48 18.96 -9.64
CA VAL A 80 16.94 17.84 -8.87
C VAL A 80 16.33 16.76 -9.78
N LYS A 81 15.78 17.12 -10.96
CA LYS A 81 15.42 16.12 -11.98
C LYS A 81 16.65 15.33 -12.46
N GLY A 82 17.79 15.99 -12.64
CA GLY A 82 19.07 15.32 -12.90
C GLY A 82 19.50 14.40 -11.74
N ILE A 83 19.37 14.85 -10.49
CA ILE A 83 19.63 14.02 -9.30
C ILE A 83 18.71 12.80 -9.26
N LYS A 84 17.44 12.92 -9.63
CA LYS A 84 16.49 11.81 -9.73
C LYS A 84 16.95 10.74 -10.72
N GLU A 85 17.42 11.14 -11.90
CA GLU A 85 17.99 10.22 -12.90
C GLU A 85 19.24 9.51 -12.36
N LEU A 86 20.09 10.22 -11.61
CA LEU A 86 21.22 9.62 -10.92
C LEU A 86 20.77 8.61 -9.86
N ALA A 87 19.77 8.95 -9.04
CA ALA A 87 19.21 8.05 -8.03
C ALA A 87 18.64 6.75 -8.65
N GLN A 88 17.97 6.87 -9.80
CA GLN A 88 17.48 5.73 -10.57
C GLN A 88 18.59 4.81 -11.07
N LYS A 89 19.79 5.34 -11.34
CA LYS A 89 20.95 4.57 -11.83
C LYS A 89 21.90 4.12 -10.74
N ALA A 90 21.89 4.75 -9.57
CA ALA A 90 22.84 4.48 -8.51
C ALA A 90 22.71 3.03 -8.00
N SER A 91 23.80 2.26 -8.06
CA SER A 91 23.87 0.89 -7.55
C SER A 91 24.68 0.79 -6.27
N GLU A 92 25.72 1.61 -6.15
CA GLU A 92 26.67 1.56 -5.04
C GLU A 92 26.20 2.42 -3.87
N PHE A 93 26.45 1.93 -2.65
CA PHE A 93 26.16 2.66 -1.42
C PHE A 93 26.80 4.06 -1.40
N LYS A 94 28.09 4.16 -1.78
CA LYS A 94 28.80 5.45 -1.80
C LYS A 94 28.16 6.45 -2.77
N GLU A 95 27.68 5.99 -3.92
CA GLU A 95 26.98 6.85 -4.88
C GLU A 95 25.64 7.35 -4.30
N ARG A 96 24.84 6.44 -3.73
CA ARG A 96 23.59 6.78 -3.06
C ARG A 96 23.79 7.73 -1.88
N GLN A 97 24.89 7.58 -1.14
CA GLN A 97 25.24 8.45 -0.02
C GLN A 97 25.41 9.91 -0.45
N VAL A 98 26.18 10.17 -1.52
CA VAL A 98 26.40 11.54 -2.02
C VAL A 98 25.10 12.13 -2.59
N ILE A 99 24.30 11.32 -3.28
CA ILE A 99 22.98 11.71 -3.76
C ILE A 99 22.07 12.09 -2.58
N ARG A 100 21.99 11.23 -1.55
CA ARG A 100 21.19 11.47 -0.34
C ARG A 100 21.60 12.74 0.38
N GLN A 101 22.90 13.00 0.54
CA GLN A 101 23.40 14.24 1.14
C GLN A 101 22.92 15.47 0.37
N THR A 102 23.00 15.43 -0.96
CA THR A 102 22.51 16.49 -1.84
C THR A 102 21.00 16.69 -1.69
N LEU A 103 20.24 15.60 -1.71
CA LEU A 103 18.78 15.62 -1.53
C LEU A 103 18.36 16.11 -0.14
N SER A 104 19.15 15.84 0.90
CA SER A 104 18.86 16.31 2.27
C SER A 104 18.84 17.84 2.34
N LEU A 105 19.75 18.50 1.60
CA LEU A 105 19.76 19.97 1.50
C LEU A 105 18.55 20.50 0.73
N LEU A 106 18.13 19.79 -0.32
CA LEU A 106 16.98 20.18 -1.15
C LEU A 106 15.62 19.86 -0.50
N ALA A 107 15.58 18.97 0.49
CA ALA A 107 14.36 18.60 1.20
C ALA A 107 13.77 19.78 2.00
N ILE A 108 14.59 20.77 2.35
CA ILE A 108 14.19 21.99 3.06
C ILE A 108 14.15 23.22 2.12
N ASP A 109 14.17 23.02 0.80
CA ASP A 109 14.10 24.13 -0.17
C ASP A 109 12.79 24.93 0.01
N THR A 110 12.82 26.23 -0.24
CA THR A 110 11.62 27.07 -0.17
C THR A 110 10.61 26.77 -1.27
N ASP A 111 11.08 26.29 -2.42
CA ASP A 111 10.27 25.95 -3.59
C ASP A 111 9.70 24.53 -3.48
N ASP A 112 8.39 24.40 -3.60
CA ASP A 112 7.68 23.14 -3.43
C ASP A 112 7.91 22.16 -4.59
N MET A 113 8.13 22.65 -5.82
CA MET A 113 8.48 21.79 -6.95
C MET A 113 9.87 21.16 -6.76
N VAL A 114 10.82 21.89 -6.18
CA VAL A 114 12.13 21.32 -5.80
C VAL A 114 11.96 20.24 -4.74
N ARG A 115 11.20 20.52 -3.67
CA ARG A 115 10.93 19.51 -2.61
C ARG A 115 10.16 18.30 -3.15
N GLN A 116 9.23 18.50 -4.08
CA GLN A 116 8.47 17.41 -4.69
C GLN A 116 9.38 16.47 -5.51
N GLU A 117 10.24 17.01 -6.36
CA GLU A 117 11.21 16.20 -7.11
C GLU A 117 12.28 15.58 -6.19
N THR A 118 12.58 16.22 -5.07
CA THR A 118 13.43 15.65 -4.01
C THR A 118 12.77 14.41 -3.40
N ALA A 119 11.50 14.49 -3.00
CA ALA A 119 10.73 13.36 -2.48
C ALA A 119 10.63 12.21 -3.51
N LYS A 120 10.39 12.52 -4.79
CA LYS A 120 10.45 11.54 -5.89
C LYS A 120 11.81 10.84 -5.97
N SER A 121 12.89 11.59 -5.80
CA SER A 121 14.26 11.04 -5.84
C SER A 121 14.51 10.09 -4.67
N PHE A 122 14.03 10.43 -3.47
CA PHE A 122 14.08 9.55 -2.31
C PHE A 122 13.37 8.23 -2.51
N GLN A 123 12.29 8.17 -3.30
CA GLN A 123 11.64 6.90 -3.64
C GLN A 123 12.61 5.91 -4.30
N PHE A 124 13.49 6.38 -5.20
CA PHE A 124 14.46 5.51 -5.88
C PHE A 124 15.60 5.08 -4.95
N ILE A 125 16.04 5.98 -4.07
CA ILE A 125 17.08 5.65 -3.09
C ILE A 125 16.53 4.67 -2.05
N ALA A 126 15.33 4.89 -1.51
CA ALA A 126 14.67 4.02 -0.54
C ALA A 126 14.50 2.60 -1.06
N LYS A 127 14.09 2.43 -2.32
CA LYS A 127 13.96 1.11 -2.98
C LYS A 127 15.26 0.32 -3.03
N LYS A 128 16.41 1.00 -3.04
CA LYS A 128 17.74 0.40 -3.17
C LYS A 128 18.54 0.39 -1.87
N ALA A 129 17.99 0.93 -0.79
CA ALA A 129 18.67 1.02 0.48
C ALA A 129 18.72 -0.36 1.15
N THR A 130 19.90 -0.96 1.15
CA THR A 130 20.15 -2.31 1.68
C THR A 130 20.61 -2.30 3.13
N GLU A 131 21.21 -1.20 3.59
CA GLU A 131 21.68 -1.08 4.98
C GLU A 131 20.64 -0.38 5.85
N GLU A 132 20.38 -0.91 7.06
CA GLU A 132 19.47 -0.30 8.03
C GLU A 132 19.88 1.15 8.38
N SER A 133 21.18 1.42 8.48
CA SER A 133 21.71 2.77 8.72
C SER A 133 21.33 3.75 7.59
N GLU A 134 21.35 3.29 6.34
CA GLU A 134 20.91 4.06 5.17
C GLU A 134 19.41 4.33 5.24
N ARG A 135 18.62 3.29 5.50
CA ARG A 135 17.15 3.38 5.60
C ARG A 135 16.72 4.34 6.69
N ARG A 136 17.32 4.29 7.89
CA ARG A 136 17.05 5.22 9.01
C ARG A 136 17.32 6.67 8.64
N LEU A 137 18.40 6.94 7.92
CA LEU A 137 18.74 8.30 7.49
C LEU A 137 17.73 8.82 6.44
N ILE A 138 17.29 7.96 5.52
CA ILE A 138 16.25 8.32 4.55
C ILE A 138 14.92 8.56 5.28
N GLN A 139 14.57 7.69 6.22
CA GLN A 139 13.35 7.79 7.02
C GLN A 139 13.22 9.14 7.71
N THR A 140 14.28 9.59 8.39
CA THR A 140 14.28 10.87 9.13
C THR A 140 13.91 12.03 8.21
N ILE A 141 14.49 12.07 6.99
CA ILE A 141 14.22 13.13 6.02
C ILE A 141 12.80 13.01 5.46
N LEU A 142 12.33 11.79 5.23
CA LEU A 142 10.97 11.57 4.74
C LEU A 142 9.92 11.95 5.77
N GLU A 143 10.16 11.75 7.06
CA GLU A 143 9.23 12.17 8.13
C GLU A 143 8.97 13.68 8.11
N ASP A 144 10.01 14.49 7.87
CA ASP A 144 9.86 15.92 7.66
C ASP A 144 9.03 16.23 6.40
N LEU A 145 9.29 15.54 5.29
CA LEU A 145 8.56 15.72 4.02
C LEU A 145 7.11 15.21 4.06
N LEU A 146 6.78 14.23 4.90
CA LEU A 146 5.41 13.78 5.15
C LEU A 146 4.59 14.87 5.86
N CYS A 147 5.26 15.80 6.52
CA CYS A 147 4.65 16.95 7.18
C CYS A 147 4.69 18.24 6.34
N ASP A 148 5.16 18.19 5.09
CA ASP A 148 5.29 19.35 4.20
C ASP A 148 3.97 20.11 4.03
N LYS A 149 3.96 21.41 3.75
CA LYS A 149 2.70 22.14 3.48
C LYS A 149 2.04 21.77 2.14
N ASN A 150 2.78 21.18 1.20
CA ASN A 150 2.31 20.84 -0.13
C ASN A 150 1.95 19.34 -0.23
N ASP A 151 0.71 19.04 -0.61
CA ASP A 151 0.19 17.67 -0.72
C ASP A 151 0.94 16.80 -1.74
N HIS A 152 1.45 17.38 -2.83
CA HIS A 152 2.25 16.62 -3.78
C HIS A 152 3.60 16.21 -3.19
N VAL A 153 4.22 17.05 -2.34
CA VAL A 153 5.43 16.67 -1.62
C VAL A 153 5.13 15.49 -0.69
N ARG A 154 4.06 15.59 0.11
CA ARG A 154 3.62 14.52 1.01
C ARG A 154 3.33 13.22 0.28
N GLN A 155 2.65 13.28 -0.86
CA GLN A 155 2.31 12.12 -1.68
C GLN A 155 3.56 11.39 -2.18
N TRP A 156 4.57 12.12 -2.67
CA TRP A 156 5.81 11.47 -3.12
C TRP A 156 6.65 10.98 -1.95
N ALA A 157 6.62 11.67 -0.81
CA ALA A 157 7.24 11.21 0.42
C ALA A 157 6.58 9.92 0.92
N SER A 158 5.25 9.79 0.87
CA SER A 158 4.54 8.58 1.27
C SER A 158 4.89 7.39 0.37
N TYR A 159 5.04 7.59 -0.95
CA TYR A 159 5.52 6.55 -1.85
C TYR A 159 6.97 6.11 -1.58
N ALA A 160 7.83 7.04 -1.16
CA ALA A 160 9.18 6.69 -0.72
C ALA A 160 9.16 5.93 0.63
N TYR A 161 8.24 6.30 1.51
CA TYR A 161 8.03 5.63 2.80
C TYR A 161 7.51 4.19 2.62
N THR A 162 6.61 3.96 1.66
CA THR A 162 6.20 2.60 1.24
C THR A 162 7.39 1.74 0.82
N ALA A 163 8.36 2.33 0.09
CA ALA A 163 9.57 1.60 -0.28
C ALA A 163 10.47 1.27 0.92
N LEU A 164 10.55 2.15 1.93
CA LEU A 164 11.24 1.85 3.18
C LEU A 164 10.57 0.71 3.94
N ALA A 165 9.24 0.71 4.04
CA ALA A 165 8.47 -0.37 4.66
C ALA A 165 8.71 -1.73 3.98
N ALA A 166 8.76 -1.75 2.64
CA ALA A 166 9.07 -2.97 1.90
C ALA A 166 10.48 -3.52 2.20
N ASN A 167 11.43 -2.63 2.47
CA ASN A 167 12.82 -2.98 2.78
C ASN A 167 13.12 -3.08 4.28
N ALA A 168 12.13 -2.89 5.16
CA ALA A 168 12.32 -3.00 6.59
C ALA A 168 12.54 -4.46 7.00
N GLU A 169 13.57 -4.68 7.82
CA GLU A 169 14.01 -6.02 8.24
C GLU A 169 13.96 -6.16 9.76
N SER A 170 14.40 -5.14 10.50
CA SER A 170 14.42 -5.18 11.97
C SER A 170 13.07 -4.78 12.57
N LEU A 171 12.79 -5.31 13.77
CA LEU A 171 11.61 -4.91 14.55
C LEU A 171 11.61 -3.40 14.84
N GLU A 172 12.77 -2.83 15.11
CA GLU A 172 12.90 -1.40 15.41
C GLU A 172 12.61 -0.53 14.18
N GLU A 173 13.10 -0.92 12.99
CA GLU A 173 12.75 -0.23 11.75
C GLU A 173 11.24 -0.23 11.52
N ARG A 174 10.60 -1.40 11.60
CA ARG A 174 9.15 -1.50 11.42
C ARG A 174 8.38 -0.72 12.47
N ARG A 175 8.90 -0.66 13.71
CA ARG A 175 8.31 0.11 14.81
C ARG A 175 8.34 1.60 14.55
N LEU A 176 9.47 2.14 14.08
CA LEU A 176 9.57 3.55 13.74
C LEU A 176 8.69 3.87 12.54
N LEU A 177 8.73 3.03 11.49
CA LEU A 177 7.93 3.23 10.29
C LEU A 177 6.43 3.26 10.59
N ARG A 178 5.90 2.28 11.33
CA ARG A 178 4.45 2.25 11.65
C ARG A 178 4.01 3.44 12.51
N ALA A 179 4.90 4.04 13.29
CA ALA A 179 4.57 5.19 14.14
C ALA A 179 4.31 6.47 13.35
N ALA A 180 4.90 6.62 12.15
CA ALA A 180 4.73 7.79 11.29
C ALA A 180 3.53 7.70 10.33
N VAL A 181 2.88 6.54 10.21
CA VAL A 181 1.76 6.31 9.28
C VAL A 181 0.42 6.93 9.70
N PRO A 182 0.02 7.00 10.99
CA PRO A 182 -1.32 7.47 11.37
C PRO A 182 -1.72 8.84 10.79
N PRO A 183 -0.84 9.87 10.73
CA PRO A 183 -1.16 11.14 10.06
C PRO A 183 -1.51 11.00 8.57
N LEU A 184 -1.00 9.98 7.88
CA LEU A 184 -1.30 9.75 6.46
C LEU A 184 -2.72 9.23 6.27
N LEU A 185 -3.24 8.47 7.23
CA LEU A 185 -4.58 7.89 7.17
C LEU A 185 -5.70 8.89 7.41
N ASP A 186 -5.41 9.96 8.16
CA ASP A 186 -6.37 11.05 8.41
C ASP A 186 -6.25 12.19 7.40
N HIS A 187 -5.44 12.00 6.34
CA HIS A 187 -5.24 13.01 5.30
C HIS A 187 -6.48 13.15 4.39
N SER A 188 -6.77 14.37 3.92
CA SER A 188 -7.89 14.61 3.00
C SER A 188 -7.67 13.95 1.62
N CYS A 189 -6.46 14.07 1.09
CA CYS A 189 -6.04 13.46 -0.17
C CYS A 189 -6.12 11.91 -0.13
N SER A 190 -6.88 11.31 -1.04
CA SER A 190 -7.08 9.86 -1.12
C SER A 190 -5.81 9.07 -1.41
N SER A 191 -4.91 9.59 -2.26
CA SER A 191 -3.66 8.91 -2.62
C SER A 191 -2.66 8.83 -1.45
N ILE A 192 -2.67 9.83 -0.55
CA ILE A 192 -1.87 9.82 0.68
C ILE A 192 -2.44 8.79 1.65
N ARG A 193 -3.77 8.76 1.84
CA ARG A 193 -4.44 7.75 2.67
C ARG A 193 -4.15 6.32 2.18
N SER A 194 -4.25 6.09 0.87
CA SER A 194 -3.97 4.79 0.25
C SER A 194 -2.51 4.40 0.46
N SER A 195 -1.57 5.34 0.34
CA SER A 195 -0.17 5.08 0.70
C SER A 195 -0.02 4.64 2.16
N GLY A 196 -0.72 5.29 3.09
CA GLY A 196 -0.74 4.91 4.51
C GLY A 196 -1.22 3.48 4.73
N ILE A 197 -2.33 3.09 4.08
CA ILE A 197 -2.87 1.72 4.18
C ILE A 197 -1.89 0.73 3.54
N SER A 198 -1.34 1.04 2.36
CA SER A 198 -0.33 0.21 1.70
C SER A 198 0.92 -0.02 2.57
N ILE A 199 1.40 1.01 3.27
CA ILE A 199 2.49 0.88 4.23
C ILE A 199 2.11 -0.11 5.34
N PHE A 200 0.93 0.06 5.96
CA PHE A 200 0.48 -0.87 7.00
C PHE A 200 0.25 -2.28 6.52
N ASN A 201 -0.20 -2.47 5.28
CA ASN A 201 -0.33 -3.79 4.70
C ASN A 201 1.03 -4.49 4.62
N ILE A 202 2.02 -3.83 4.04
CA ILE A 202 3.40 -4.33 3.96
C ILE A 202 3.97 -4.63 5.34
N LEU A 203 3.75 -3.75 6.32
CA LEU A 203 4.24 -3.95 7.68
C LEU A 203 3.51 -5.09 8.40
N SER A 204 2.23 -5.35 8.09
CA SER A 204 1.47 -6.47 8.65
C SER A 204 2.01 -7.81 8.15
N GLU A 205 2.30 -7.92 6.84
CA GLU A 205 2.91 -9.11 6.24
C GLU A 205 4.30 -9.42 6.80
N LYS A 206 5.02 -8.39 7.26
CA LYS A 206 6.35 -8.49 7.86
C LYS A 206 6.34 -8.57 9.39
N ALA A 207 5.18 -8.45 10.03
CA ALA A 207 5.09 -8.42 11.47
C ALA A 207 5.57 -9.76 12.05
N THR A 208 6.42 -9.69 13.07
CA THR A 208 6.94 -10.88 13.77
C THR A 208 6.44 -10.97 15.20
N THR A 209 5.69 -9.96 15.64
CA THR A 209 5.18 -9.84 17.01
C THR A 209 3.68 -9.52 17.01
N THR A 210 3.03 -9.95 18.07
CA THR A 210 1.62 -9.65 18.38
C THR A 210 1.37 -8.16 18.52
N GLU A 211 2.29 -7.46 19.17
CA GLU A 211 2.22 -6.00 19.35
C GLU A 211 2.26 -5.23 18.02
N GLU A 212 2.98 -5.73 17.00
CA GLU A 212 2.96 -5.18 15.64
C GLU A 212 1.59 -5.26 15.00
N LEU A 213 1.03 -6.47 14.93
CA LEU A 213 -0.27 -6.74 14.32
C LEU A 213 -1.40 -6.01 15.06
N TYR A 214 -1.37 -6.03 16.39
CA TYR A 214 -2.36 -5.35 17.21
C TYR A 214 -2.37 -3.83 16.99
N PHE A 215 -1.19 -3.20 16.95
CA PHE A 215 -1.07 -1.78 16.64
C PHE A 215 -1.66 -1.46 15.27
N ILE A 216 -1.25 -2.22 14.23
CA ILE A 216 -1.69 -1.99 12.85
C ILE A 216 -3.22 -2.12 12.76
N GLY A 217 -3.79 -3.22 13.23
CA GLY A 217 -5.24 -3.44 13.17
C GLY A 217 -6.02 -2.36 13.92
N LYS A 218 -5.52 -1.91 15.08
CA LYS A 218 -6.17 -0.87 15.88
C LYS A 218 -6.20 0.48 15.17
N VAL A 219 -5.17 0.80 14.39
CA VAL A 219 -5.11 2.04 13.62
C VAL A 219 -5.92 1.94 12.32
N VAL A 220 -5.93 0.78 11.65
CA VAL A 220 -6.65 0.58 10.37
C VAL A 220 -8.16 0.40 10.58
N LEU A 221 -8.60 -0.24 11.65
CA LEU A 221 -10.04 -0.54 11.88
C LEU A 221 -10.95 0.69 11.77
N PRO A 222 -10.62 1.85 12.39
CA PRO A 222 -11.45 3.06 12.27
C PRO A 222 -11.49 3.67 10.87
N MET A 223 -10.65 3.22 9.92
CA MET A 223 -10.64 3.70 8.54
C MET A 223 -11.66 3.00 7.65
N ILE A 224 -12.06 1.76 7.96
CA ILE A 224 -13.09 1.02 7.20
C ILE A 224 -14.42 1.81 7.08
N PRO A 225 -14.98 2.40 8.16
CA PRO A 225 -16.20 3.17 8.03
C PRO A 225 -16.02 4.45 7.19
N LYS A 226 -14.81 5.04 7.18
CA LYS A 226 -14.45 6.27 6.46
C LYS A 226 -14.03 6.05 4.99
N ALA A 227 -13.87 4.80 4.57
CA ALA A 227 -13.47 4.47 3.21
C ALA A 227 -14.61 4.78 2.22
N GLU A 228 -14.30 5.62 1.23
CA GLU A 228 -15.25 6.07 0.20
C GLU A 228 -15.03 5.38 -1.15
N LEU A 229 -13.84 4.84 -1.38
CA LEU A 229 -13.42 4.26 -2.66
C LEU A 229 -13.22 2.74 -2.54
N PRO A 230 -13.55 1.97 -3.58
CA PRO A 230 -13.29 0.52 -3.65
C PRO A 230 -11.86 0.13 -3.32
N ASP A 231 -10.90 0.91 -3.80
CA ASP A 231 -9.47 0.64 -3.67
C ASP A 231 -9.04 0.58 -2.20
N PHE A 232 -9.68 1.36 -1.31
CA PHE A 232 -9.38 1.29 0.11
C PHE A 232 -9.75 -0.05 0.73
N PHE A 233 -10.88 -0.65 0.32
CA PHE A 233 -11.27 -1.96 0.82
C PHE A 233 -10.31 -3.04 0.32
N TYR A 234 -9.84 -2.92 -0.92
CA TYR A 234 -8.82 -3.82 -1.46
C TYR A 234 -7.52 -3.73 -0.66
N GLU A 235 -7.07 -2.52 -0.33
CA GLU A 235 -5.81 -2.33 0.40
C GLU A 235 -5.92 -2.74 1.88
N MET A 236 -7.08 -2.60 2.52
CA MET A 236 -7.28 -2.98 3.94
C MET A 236 -7.55 -4.47 4.15
N THR A 237 -8.07 -5.19 3.14
CA THR A 237 -8.46 -6.60 3.29
C THR A 237 -7.26 -7.50 3.66
N PRO A 238 -6.12 -7.44 2.96
CA PRO A 238 -4.99 -8.30 3.28
C PRO A 238 -4.45 -8.06 4.70
N THR A 239 -4.49 -6.82 5.21
CA THR A 239 -4.09 -6.52 6.59
C THR A 239 -4.91 -7.32 7.60
N PHE A 240 -6.24 -7.34 7.47
CA PHE A 240 -7.08 -8.09 8.41
C PHE A 240 -7.04 -9.60 8.20
N SER A 241 -6.77 -10.07 6.98
CA SER A 241 -6.53 -11.49 6.69
C SER A 241 -5.23 -11.97 7.36
N VAL A 242 -4.14 -11.21 7.22
CA VAL A 242 -2.87 -11.49 7.91
C VAL A 242 -3.04 -11.48 9.43
N LEU A 243 -3.81 -10.51 9.97
CA LEU A 243 -4.16 -10.52 11.38
C LEU A 243 -4.85 -11.83 11.75
N ALA A 244 -5.94 -12.20 11.06
CA ALA A 244 -6.70 -13.41 11.35
C ALA A 244 -5.83 -14.68 11.39
N GLU A 245 -4.89 -14.82 10.46
CA GLU A 245 -3.94 -15.93 10.38
C GLU A 245 -2.93 -15.97 11.55
N ASN A 246 -2.53 -14.81 12.06
CA ASN A 246 -1.42 -14.68 13.01
C ASN A 246 -1.87 -14.28 14.43
N THR A 247 -3.17 -14.13 14.68
CA THR A 247 -3.69 -13.79 16.01
C THR A 247 -3.42 -14.88 17.05
N THR A 248 -2.92 -14.50 18.22
CA THR A 248 -2.65 -15.44 19.33
C THR A 248 -3.47 -15.11 20.59
N THR A 249 -3.96 -13.88 20.69
CA THR A 249 -4.74 -13.39 21.82
C THR A 249 -6.20 -13.16 21.45
N LEU A 250 -7.06 -13.11 22.46
CA LEU A 250 -8.49 -12.82 22.29
C LEU A 250 -8.70 -11.41 21.73
N GLU A 251 -7.94 -10.43 22.21
CA GLU A 251 -8.03 -9.04 21.79
C GLU A 251 -7.69 -8.88 20.30
N GLU A 252 -6.65 -9.57 19.83
CA GLU A 252 -6.30 -9.60 18.41
C GLU A 252 -7.38 -10.27 17.57
N ARG A 253 -7.90 -11.42 18.00
CA ARG A 253 -8.97 -12.13 17.27
C ARG A 253 -10.24 -11.29 17.18
N ASN A 254 -10.60 -10.60 18.26
CA ASN A 254 -11.71 -9.65 18.27
C ASN A 254 -11.50 -8.55 17.24
N LEU A 255 -10.31 -7.96 17.23
CA LEU A 255 -9.91 -6.89 16.31
C LEU A 255 -9.94 -7.36 14.84
N ALA A 256 -9.38 -8.54 14.55
CA ALA A 256 -9.41 -9.16 13.23
C ALA A 256 -10.86 -9.45 12.77
N ALA A 257 -11.67 -10.05 13.65
CA ALA A 257 -13.07 -10.34 13.39
C ALA A 257 -13.87 -9.06 13.11
N ASP A 258 -13.67 -8.00 13.89
CA ASP A 258 -14.35 -6.72 13.68
C ASP A 258 -13.99 -6.09 12.33
N GLY A 259 -12.71 -6.10 11.96
CA GLY A 259 -12.26 -5.60 10.66
C GLY A 259 -12.85 -6.38 9.50
N LEU A 260 -12.73 -7.71 9.54
CA LEU A 260 -13.25 -8.58 8.48
C LEU A 260 -14.78 -8.55 8.38
N ILE A 261 -15.51 -8.44 9.49
CA ILE A 261 -16.97 -8.29 9.48
C ILE A 261 -17.37 -6.94 8.85
N GLN A 262 -16.66 -5.86 9.17
CA GLN A 262 -16.93 -4.56 8.54
C GLN A 262 -16.63 -4.57 7.05
N LEU A 263 -15.52 -5.21 6.65
CA LEU A 263 -15.18 -5.42 5.24
C LEU A 263 -16.22 -6.32 4.55
N PHE A 264 -16.66 -7.40 5.16
CA PHE A 264 -17.75 -8.24 4.64
C PHE A 264 -19.02 -7.43 4.31
N LYS A 265 -19.36 -6.45 5.17
CA LYS A 265 -20.51 -5.56 4.98
C LYS A 265 -20.31 -4.52 3.88
N LYS A 266 -19.08 -4.07 3.62
CA LYS A 266 -18.79 -2.93 2.71
C LYS A 266 -18.07 -3.28 1.41
N SER A 267 -17.33 -4.37 1.36
CA SER A 267 -16.46 -4.76 0.25
C SER A 267 -17.22 -5.23 -0.97
N TYR A 268 -16.58 -5.14 -2.13
CA TYR A 268 -17.13 -5.63 -3.39
C TYR A 268 -16.96 -7.14 -3.53
N ASP A 269 -17.81 -7.75 -4.36
CA ASP A 269 -17.90 -9.20 -4.58
C ASP A 269 -16.54 -9.88 -4.87
N TRP A 270 -15.63 -9.19 -5.56
CA TRP A 270 -14.31 -9.70 -5.95
C TRP A 270 -13.28 -9.71 -4.81
N LEU A 271 -13.52 -8.96 -3.73
CA LEU A 271 -12.69 -8.93 -2.51
C LEU A 271 -13.12 -9.94 -1.45
N LEU A 272 -14.34 -10.47 -1.57
CA LEU A 272 -14.95 -11.24 -0.50
C LEU A 272 -14.26 -12.58 -0.26
N GLN A 273 -13.51 -13.12 -1.23
CA GLN A 273 -12.83 -14.40 -1.06
C GLN A 273 -11.82 -14.36 0.10
N GLU A 274 -10.95 -13.36 0.13
CA GLU A 274 -9.97 -13.17 1.22
C GLU A 274 -10.67 -12.91 2.56
N VAL A 275 -11.74 -12.10 2.54
CA VAL A 275 -12.55 -11.83 3.73
C VAL A 275 -13.16 -13.13 4.28
N PHE A 276 -13.71 -13.99 3.41
CA PHE A 276 -14.29 -15.27 3.82
C PHE A 276 -13.24 -16.21 4.38
N GLU A 277 -12.04 -16.24 3.79
CA GLU A 277 -10.94 -17.08 4.25
C GLU A 277 -10.49 -16.69 5.66
N GLY A 278 -10.30 -15.39 5.90
CA GLY A 278 -9.97 -14.84 7.22
C GLY A 278 -11.07 -15.08 8.26
N LEU A 279 -12.34 -14.82 7.91
CA LEU A 279 -13.45 -15.09 8.83
C LEU A 279 -13.59 -16.59 9.12
N ALA A 280 -13.34 -17.46 8.14
CA ALA A 280 -13.40 -18.89 8.34
C ALA A 280 -12.25 -19.40 9.25
N ILE A 281 -11.08 -18.77 9.24
CA ILE A 281 -10.02 -19.05 10.23
C ILE A 281 -10.49 -18.68 11.63
N LEU A 282 -11.10 -17.50 11.79
CA LEU A 282 -11.59 -17.04 13.08
C LEU A 282 -12.83 -17.82 13.57
N TYR A 283 -13.59 -18.45 12.67
CA TYR A 283 -14.76 -19.27 13.03
C TYR A 283 -14.40 -20.46 13.91
N GLU A 284 -13.19 -21.01 13.77
CA GLU A 284 -12.69 -22.14 14.56
C GLU A 284 -12.18 -21.71 15.97
N THR A 285 -12.37 -20.43 16.32
CA THR A 285 -11.97 -19.84 17.60
C THR A 285 -13.19 -19.43 18.44
N GLU A 286 -12.96 -18.77 19.57
CA GLU A 286 -14.00 -18.15 20.39
C GLU A 286 -14.80 -17.04 19.67
N GLN A 287 -14.36 -16.59 18.48
CA GLN A 287 -15.10 -15.66 17.64
C GLN A 287 -16.30 -16.29 16.90
N LYS A 288 -16.48 -17.61 16.98
CA LYS A 288 -17.56 -18.36 16.32
C LYS A 288 -18.94 -17.69 16.45
N SER A 289 -19.34 -17.35 17.68
CA SER A 289 -20.67 -16.75 17.95
C SER A 289 -20.88 -15.41 17.24
N LYS A 290 -19.84 -14.58 17.20
CA LYS A 290 -19.83 -13.28 16.52
C LYS A 290 -19.95 -13.43 15.01
N ILE A 291 -19.25 -14.41 14.44
CA ILE A 291 -19.26 -14.70 13.01
C ILE A 291 -20.60 -15.33 12.59
N THR A 292 -21.13 -16.27 13.38
CA THR A 292 -22.49 -16.81 13.22
C THR A 292 -23.53 -15.70 13.21
N ALA A 293 -23.48 -14.76 14.15
CA ALA A 293 -24.41 -13.64 14.20
C ALA A 293 -24.32 -12.76 12.95
N CYS A 294 -23.12 -12.49 12.43
CA CYS A 294 -22.92 -11.74 11.19
C CYS A 294 -23.53 -12.45 9.97
N ILE A 295 -23.35 -13.78 9.87
CA ILE A 295 -23.95 -14.58 8.79
C ILE A 295 -25.48 -14.54 8.90
N GLU A 296 -26.03 -14.80 10.08
CA GLU A 296 -27.48 -14.78 10.28
C GLU A 296 -28.08 -13.40 9.99
N GLU A 297 -27.43 -12.32 10.41
CA GLU A 297 -27.82 -10.95 10.06
C GLU A 297 -27.86 -10.76 8.54
N SER A 298 -26.85 -11.23 7.82
CA SER A 298 -26.78 -11.11 6.36
C SER A 298 -27.87 -11.90 5.62
N LEU A 299 -28.40 -12.95 6.23
CA LEU A 299 -29.44 -13.81 5.65
C LEU A 299 -30.86 -13.40 6.06
N LYS A 300 -31.02 -12.61 7.13
CA LYS A 300 -32.32 -12.22 7.70
C LYS A 300 -33.10 -11.22 6.85
N ASN A 301 -32.42 -10.39 6.04
CA ASN A 301 -33.07 -9.36 5.25
C ASN A 301 -33.08 -9.72 3.75
N PRO A 302 -34.09 -10.48 3.26
CA PRO A 302 -34.17 -10.88 1.86
C PRO A 302 -34.38 -9.71 0.89
N ALA A 303 -34.74 -8.51 1.38
CA ALA A 303 -34.81 -7.30 0.56
C ALA A 303 -33.42 -6.77 0.20
N ASP A 304 -32.40 -7.04 1.04
CA ASP A 304 -31.00 -6.77 0.72
C ASP A 304 -30.41 -7.98 0.00
N HIS A 305 -30.67 -8.01 -1.31
CA HIS A 305 -30.25 -9.08 -2.19
C HIS A 305 -28.73 -9.30 -2.18
N GLU A 306 -27.96 -8.21 -2.16
CA GLU A 306 -26.50 -8.28 -2.21
C GLU A 306 -25.98 -8.91 -0.92
N MET A 307 -26.43 -8.41 0.23
CA MET A 307 -26.01 -8.94 1.53
C MET A 307 -26.41 -10.42 1.71
N THR A 308 -27.60 -10.80 1.25
CA THR A 308 -28.04 -12.21 1.27
C THR A 308 -27.11 -13.10 0.42
N ILE A 309 -26.72 -12.65 -0.78
CA ILE A 309 -25.74 -13.38 -1.62
C ILE A 309 -24.42 -13.54 -0.88
N ARG A 310 -23.91 -12.48 -0.24
CA ARG A 310 -22.65 -12.53 0.52
C ARG A 310 -22.75 -13.55 1.66
N GLY A 311 -23.86 -13.55 2.41
CA GLY A 311 -24.11 -14.54 3.45
C GLY A 311 -24.10 -15.98 2.94
N VAL A 312 -24.76 -16.25 1.81
CA VAL A 312 -24.79 -17.59 1.19
C VAL A 312 -23.41 -18.00 0.68
N LYS A 313 -22.66 -17.09 0.04
CA LYS A 313 -21.29 -17.35 -0.41
C LYS A 313 -20.37 -17.65 0.79
N PHE A 314 -20.53 -16.94 1.90
CA PHE A 314 -19.75 -17.21 3.10
C PHE A 314 -20.11 -18.55 3.75
N LEU A 315 -21.40 -18.90 3.85
CA LEU A 315 -21.84 -20.23 4.27
C LEU A 315 -21.23 -21.35 3.40
N LYS A 316 -21.08 -21.10 2.10
CA LYS A 316 -20.42 -22.01 1.16
C LYS A 316 -18.95 -22.18 1.50
N ALA A 317 -18.23 -21.08 1.78
CA ALA A 317 -16.84 -21.15 2.23
C ALA A 317 -16.70 -21.91 3.57
N LEU A 318 -17.56 -21.65 4.56
CA LEU A 318 -17.56 -22.39 5.82
C LEU A 318 -17.85 -23.88 5.62
N SER A 319 -18.85 -24.22 4.80
CA SER A 319 -19.19 -25.61 4.50
C SER A 319 -18.03 -26.39 3.84
N GLN A 320 -17.08 -25.68 3.22
CA GLN A 320 -15.89 -26.28 2.63
C GLN A 320 -14.81 -26.60 3.67
N LYS A 321 -14.70 -25.83 4.76
CA LYS A 321 -13.76 -26.08 5.86
C LYS A 321 -14.32 -27.03 6.91
N GLU A 322 -15.62 -26.95 7.19
CA GLU A 322 -16.27 -27.74 8.23
C GLU A 322 -16.15 -29.24 7.97
N ARG A 323 -15.79 -29.99 9.02
CA ARG A 323 -15.49 -31.43 8.90
C ARG A 323 -16.67 -32.27 9.40
N ILE A 324 -17.19 -32.07 10.63
CA ILE A 324 -18.31 -32.86 11.20
C ILE A 324 -18.90 -32.13 12.43
N GLY A 325 -20.22 -32.16 12.65
CA GLY A 325 -20.83 -31.83 13.95
C GLY A 325 -22.08 -30.92 13.89
N ASP A 326 -22.33 -30.20 14.98
CA ASP A 326 -23.47 -29.28 15.15
C ASP A 326 -23.47 -28.14 14.11
N ASP A 327 -22.28 -27.73 13.65
CA ASP A 327 -22.11 -26.71 12.61
C ASP A 327 -22.73 -27.13 11.29
N LEU A 328 -22.69 -28.42 10.94
CA LEU A 328 -23.30 -28.92 9.72
C LEU A 328 -24.83 -28.80 9.74
N ALA A 329 -25.44 -29.03 10.91
CA ALA A 329 -26.88 -28.87 11.09
C ALA A 329 -27.30 -27.39 11.01
N TRP A 330 -26.51 -26.49 11.61
CA TRP A 330 -26.73 -25.05 11.53
C TRP A 330 -26.56 -24.51 10.10
N ILE A 331 -25.48 -24.89 9.39
CA ILE A 331 -25.25 -24.51 7.99
C ILE A 331 -26.41 -25.01 7.09
N ARG A 332 -26.84 -26.27 7.26
CA ARG A 332 -27.97 -26.85 6.53
C ARG A 332 -29.25 -26.05 6.77
N THR A 333 -29.57 -25.75 8.02
CA THR A 333 -30.77 -24.98 8.40
C THR A 333 -30.80 -23.62 7.71
N ASN A 334 -29.67 -22.92 7.68
CA ASN A 334 -29.57 -21.62 7.01
C ASN A 334 -29.73 -21.73 5.49
N TYR A 335 -29.13 -22.74 4.83
CA TYR A 335 -29.38 -22.97 3.41
C TYR A 335 -30.86 -23.19 3.10
N ILE A 336 -31.54 -24.04 3.88
CA ILE A 336 -32.96 -24.33 3.71
C ILE A 336 -33.79 -23.06 3.89
N SER A 337 -33.50 -22.26 4.93
CA SER A 337 -34.18 -20.98 5.18
C SER A 337 -34.11 -20.05 3.96
N VAL A 338 -32.92 -19.89 3.36
CA VAL A 338 -32.75 -19.03 2.17
C VAL A 338 -33.54 -19.57 0.97
N ILE A 339 -33.57 -20.89 0.77
CA ILE A 339 -34.30 -21.51 -0.34
C ILE A 339 -35.81 -21.32 -0.15
N MET A 340 -36.32 -21.46 1.06
CA MET A 340 -37.75 -21.28 1.37
C MET A 340 -38.20 -19.82 1.22
N CYS A 341 -37.36 -18.83 1.52
CA CYS A 341 -37.67 -17.42 1.28
C CYS A 341 -37.96 -17.13 -0.20
N LYS A 342 -37.36 -17.87 -1.16
CA LYS A 342 -37.69 -17.74 -2.59
C LYS A 342 -39.11 -18.19 -2.91
N ALA A 343 -39.64 -19.21 -2.24
CA ALA A 343 -41.03 -19.64 -2.44
C ALA A 343 -42.04 -18.52 -2.11
N ALA A 344 -41.61 -17.52 -1.31
CA ALA A 344 -42.39 -16.33 -0.98
C ALA A 344 -42.13 -15.12 -1.90
N GLY A 345 -41.43 -15.28 -3.03
CA GLY A 345 -41.22 -14.22 -4.03
C GLY A 345 -39.86 -13.50 -3.96
N ALA A 346 -38.89 -13.98 -3.17
CA ALA A 346 -37.54 -13.43 -3.16
C ALA A 346 -36.73 -13.80 -4.43
N SER A 347 -35.62 -13.09 -4.66
CA SER A 347 -34.76 -13.26 -5.84
C SER A 347 -34.29 -14.71 -6.08
N PHE A 348 -34.12 -15.05 -7.37
CA PHE A 348 -33.66 -16.36 -7.82
C PHE A 348 -32.19 -16.67 -7.47
N VAL A 349 -31.32 -15.64 -7.40
CA VAL A 349 -29.86 -15.83 -7.33
C VAL A 349 -29.40 -16.41 -5.98
N PRO A 350 -29.80 -15.88 -4.81
CA PRO A 350 -29.36 -16.41 -3.51
C PRO A 350 -29.81 -17.85 -3.31
N ALA A 351 -31.04 -18.19 -3.74
CA ALA A 351 -31.55 -19.56 -3.66
C ALA A 351 -30.78 -20.54 -4.56
N ARG A 352 -30.35 -20.12 -5.77
CA ARG A 352 -29.53 -20.97 -6.64
C ARG A 352 -28.17 -21.27 -6.00
N GLU A 353 -27.53 -20.26 -5.43
CA GLU A 353 -26.28 -20.44 -4.70
C GLU A 353 -26.46 -21.31 -3.45
N ALA A 354 -27.57 -21.13 -2.71
CA ALA A 354 -27.89 -21.94 -1.54
C ALA A 354 -28.14 -23.41 -1.91
N ILE A 355 -28.87 -23.69 -3.00
CA ILE A 355 -29.05 -25.05 -3.53
C ILE A 355 -27.69 -25.65 -3.93
N SER A 356 -26.82 -24.87 -4.59
CA SER A 356 -25.47 -25.33 -4.96
C SER A 356 -24.63 -25.67 -3.73
N GLY A 357 -24.64 -24.80 -2.71
CA GLY A 357 -23.96 -25.01 -1.44
C GLY A 357 -24.48 -26.25 -0.70
N LEU A 358 -25.80 -26.39 -0.59
CA LEU A 358 -26.44 -27.52 0.08
C LEU A 358 -26.13 -28.85 -0.62
N LYS A 359 -26.11 -28.91 -1.96
CA LYS A 359 -25.67 -30.10 -2.71
C LYS A 359 -24.23 -30.49 -2.37
N LYS A 360 -23.32 -29.52 -2.34
CA LYS A 360 -21.91 -29.77 -1.96
C LYS A 360 -21.78 -30.22 -0.51
N LEU A 361 -22.60 -29.67 0.40
CA LEU A 361 -22.66 -30.10 1.79
C LEU A 361 -23.13 -31.55 1.90
N CYS A 362 -24.18 -31.96 1.19
CA CYS A 362 -24.66 -33.36 1.17
C CYS A 362 -23.55 -34.33 0.75
N GLN A 363 -22.79 -34.00 -0.29
CA GLN A 363 -21.70 -34.84 -0.81
C GLN A 363 -20.59 -35.10 0.22
N LYS A 364 -20.42 -34.20 1.21
CA LYS A 364 -19.42 -34.35 2.28
C LYS A 364 -19.88 -35.24 3.43
N VAL A 365 -21.18 -35.47 3.59
CA VAL A 365 -21.70 -36.32 4.68
C VAL A 365 -21.31 -37.76 4.41
N SER A 366 -20.38 -38.32 5.19
CA SER A 366 -19.85 -39.68 4.98
C SER A 366 -20.89 -40.78 5.19
N ASP A 367 -21.83 -40.54 6.09
CA ASP A 367 -22.96 -41.44 6.38
C ASP A 367 -23.96 -41.45 5.21
N SER A 368 -24.13 -42.61 4.57
CA SER A 368 -24.96 -42.77 3.39
C SER A 368 -26.45 -42.57 3.66
N GLU A 369 -26.94 -42.95 4.84
CA GLU A 369 -28.34 -42.79 5.21
C GLU A 369 -28.66 -41.31 5.44
N LYS A 370 -27.80 -40.61 6.19
CA LYS A 370 -27.93 -39.16 6.41
C LYS A 370 -27.82 -38.38 5.09
N ARG A 371 -26.88 -38.77 4.21
CA ARG A 371 -26.74 -38.18 2.88
C ARG A 371 -28.02 -38.35 2.06
N SER A 372 -28.55 -39.57 1.98
CA SER A 372 -29.79 -39.87 1.26
C SER A 372 -30.98 -39.08 1.81
N ALA A 373 -31.11 -38.99 3.13
CA ALA A 373 -32.17 -38.20 3.77
C ALA A 373 -32.07 -36.70 3.42
N MET A 374 -30.86 -36.12 3.42
CA MET A 374 -30.64 -34.72 3.02
C MET A 374 -30.92 -34.49 1.53
N GLU A 375 -30.54 -35.42 0.66
CA GLU A 375 -30.82 -35.33 -0.78
C GLU A 375 -32.32 -35.42 -1.09
N GLN A 376 -33.05 -36.30 -0.40
CA GLN A 376 -34.51 -36.41 -0.51
C GLN A 376 -35.22 -35.14 -0.01
N GLU A 377 -34.77 -34.57 1.11
CA GLU A 377 -35.31 -33.29 1.59
C GLU A 377 -35.05 -32.17 0.58
N LEU A 378 -33.81 -32.03 0.08
CA LEU A 378 -33.49 -31.04 -0.94
C LEU A 378 -34.36 -31.21 -2.19
N ALA A 379 -34.59 -32.45 -2.65
CA ALA A 379 -35.46 -32.72 -3.78
C ALA A 379 -36.90 -32.24 -3.55
N LYS A 380 -37.44 -32.42 -2.34
CA LYS A 380 -38.77 -31.93 -1.96
C LYS A 380 -38.85 -30.40 -1.91
N ILE A 381 -37.77 -29.73 -1.52
CA ILE A 381 -37.72 -28.26 -1.42
C ILE A 381 -37.61 -27.60 -2.82
N VAL A 382 -36.95 -28.28 -3.77
CA VAL A 382 -36.70 -27.75 -5.11
C VAL A 382 -37.85 -28.02 -6.09
N GLN A 383 -38.69 -29.02 -5.82
CA GLN A 383 -39.96 -29.28 -6.51
C GLN A 383 -41.00 -28.21 -6.17
#